data_AF-A0A4T2BJ76-F1
#
_entry.id   AF-A0A4T2BJ76-F1
#
_cell.length_a   1.000
_cell.length_b   1.000
_cell.length_c   1.000
_cell.angle_alpha   90.00
_cell.angle_beta   90.00
_cell.angle_gamma   90.00
#
_symmetry.space_group_name_H-M   'P 1'
#
loop_
_entity.id
_entity.type
_entity.pdbx_description
1 polymer ?
#
loop_
_entity_poly.entity_id
_entity_poly.type
_entity_poly.pdbx_seq_one_letter_code
_entity_poly.pdbx_strand_id
1 'polypeptide(L)'
;MSAIIATTGLKAYNDSIRRPVPEIVNDLRTVLGAKLVAYIAGVTETRTVREWAEASRRPAPTAEDRLRLTHRIVTLIGQSEGERVVPTWFQGMNPQLSDRSPARVLHEDDFDEAAPRVLAAANAFVGA
;
A
#
# COMPACT_ATOMS: atom_id res chain seq x y z
N MET A 1 10.66 -17.41 13.32
CA MET A 1 10.28 -16.44 12.27
C MET A 1 8.78 -16.11 12.27
N SER A 2 7.86 -17.10 12.28
CA SER A 2 6.41 -16.84 12.17
C SER A 2 5.80 -15.92 13.24
N ALA A 3 6.28 -15.93 14.48
CA ALA A 3 5.79 -15.05 15.54
C ALA A 3 6.18 -13.56 15.34
N ILE A 4 7.32 -13.31 14.71
CA ILE A 4 7.79 -11.94 14.40
C ILE A 4 6.94 -11.36 13.27
N ILE A 5 6.70 -12.13 12.19
CA ILE A 5 5.84 -11.73 11.07
C ILE A 5 4.41 -11.42 11.55
N ALA A 6 3.84 -12.24 12.43
CA ALA A 6 2.52 -12.00 13.01
C ALA A 6 2.45 -10.70 13.83
N THR A 7 3.51 -10.41 14.61
CA THR A 7 3.59 -9.19 15.43
C THR A 7 3.75 -7.93 14.56
N THR A 8 4.61 -8.00 13.54
CA THR A 8 4.80 -6.94 12.53
C THR A 8 3.52 -6.67 11.75
N GLY A 9 2.83 -7.72 11.31
CA GLY A 9 1.56 -7.62 10.59
C GLY A 9 0.44 -6.98 11.43
N LEU A 10 0.38 -7.28 12.72
CA LEU A 10 -0.57 -6.68 13.66
C LEU A 10 -0.27 -5.19 13.90
N LYS A 11 1.01 -4.81 14.06
CA LYS A 11 1.42 -3.41 14.18
C LYS A 11 1.06 -2.62 12.92
N ALA A 12 1.39 -3.15 11.75
CA ALA A 12 1.07 -2.50 10.47
C ALA A 12 -0.45 -2.30 10.27
N TYR A 13 -1.27 -3.27 10.69
CA TYR A 13 -2.72 -3.15 10.67
C TYR A 13 -3.22 -2.05 11.63
N ASN A 14 -2.76 -2.07 12.89
CA ASN A 14 -3.14 -1.06 13.89
C ASN A 14 -2.74 0.36 13.47
N ASP A 15 -1.54 0.51 12.90
CA ASP A 15 -1.08 1.79 12.37
C ASP A 15 -1.99 2.26 11.21
N SER A 16 -2.41 1.36 10.31
CA SER A 16 -3.30 1.72 9.19
C SER A 16 -4.71 2.13 9.58
N ILE A 17 -5.26 1.62 10.69
CA ILE A 17 -6.63 1.96 11.14
C ILE A 17 -6.65 3.20 12.05
N ARG A 18 -5.56 3.46 12.80
CA ARG A 18 -5.51 4.56 13.77
C ARG A 18 -4.94 5.85 13.19
N ARG A 19 -4.10 5.76 12.16
CA ARG A 19 -3.48 6.95 11.57
C ARG A 19 -4.47 7.78 10.75
N PRO A 20 -4.42 9.13 10.89
CA PRO A 20 -5.11 10.03 9.99
C PRO A 20 -4.69 9.80 8.53
N VAL A 21 -5.67 9.88 7.62
CA VAL A 21 -5.43 9.72 6.17
C VAL A 21 -4.33 10.64 5.63
N PRO A 22 -4.23 11.93 6.03
CA PRO A 22 -3.18 12.81 5.53
C PRO A 22 -1.76 12.30 5.85
N GLU A 23 -1.56 11.75 7.05
CA GLU A 23 -0.28 11.14 7.46
C GLU A 23 0.03 9.90 6.62
N ILE A 24 -0.97 9.02 6.44
CA ILE A 24 -0.86 7.84 5.57
C ILE A 24 -0.42 8.25 4.16
N VAL A 25 -1.06 9.26 3.58
CA VAL A 25 -0.73 9.73 2.23
C VAL A 25 0.68 10.33 2.20
N ASN A 26 1.10 11.05 3.23
CA ASN A 26 2.45 11.63 3.27
C ASN A 26 3.55 10.58 3.34
N ASP A 27 3.36 9.54 4.15
CA ASP A 27 4.30 8.42 4.26
C ASP A 27 4.38 7.65 2.94
N LEU A 28 3.24 7.36 2.33
CA LEU A 28 3.17 6.71 1.03
C LEU A 28 3.87 7.53 -0.07
N ARG A 29 3.70 8.86 -0.07
CA ARG A 29 4.39 9.74 -1.03
C ARG A 29 5.91 9.70 -0.85
N THR A 30 6.38 9.57 0.38
CA THR A 30 7.81 9.52 0.71
C THR A 30 8.43 8.21 0.22
N VAL A 31 7.76 7.07 0.44
CA VAL A 31 8.28 5.75 0.06
C VAL A 31 8.06 5.45 -1.43
N LEU A 32 6.85 5.64 -1.94
CA LEU A 32 6.44 5.21 -3.29
C LEU A 32 6.54 6.32 -4.34
N GLY A 33 6.57 7.58 -3.92
CA GLY A 33 6.42 8.73 -4.81
C GLY A 33 4.97 9.01 -5.20
N ALA A 34 4.65 10.30 -5.40
CA ALA A 34 3.27 10.75 -5.62
C ALA A 34 2.58 10.14 -6.86
N LYS A 35 3.33 9.80 -7.91
CA LYS A 35 2.77 9.19 -9.14
C LYS A 35 2.24 7.79 -8.89
N LEU A 36 2.99 6.95 -8.18
CA LEU A 36 2.57 5.59 -7.88
C LEU A 36 1.40 5.58 -6.90
N VAL A 37 1.41 6.48 -5.92
CA VAL A 37 0.27 6.68 -5.01
C VAL A 37 -0.99 7.11 -5.76
N ALA A 38 -0.88 8.07 -6.68
CA ALA A 38 -2.01 8.51 -7.50
C ALA A 38 -2.60 7.35 -8.32
N TYR A 39 -1.72 6.59 -8.98
CA TYR A 39 -2.11 5.41 -9.75
C TYR A 39 -2.86 4.39 -8.88
N ILE A 40 -2.27 3.95 -7.76
CA ILE A 40 -2.91 2.97 -6.87
C ILE A 40 -4.26 3.49 -6.35
N ALA A 41 -4.35 4.77 -6.00
CA ALA A 41 -5.59 5.37 -5.48
C ALA A 41 -6.66 5.63 -6.57
N GLY A 42 -6.38 5.34 -7.83
CA GLY A 42 -7.33 5.52 -8.94
C GLY A 42 -7.55 6.98 -9.34
N VAL A 43 -6.59 7.87 -9.07
CA VAL A 43 -6.64 9.28 -9.46
C VAL A 43 -5.55 9.62 -10.47
N THR A 44 -5.85 10.54 -11.37
CA THR A 44 -4.95 10.91 -12.49
C THR A 44 -3.90 11.96 -12.10
N GLU A 45 -4.22 12.83 -11.15
CA GLU A 45 -3.38 13.98 -10.78
C GLU A 45 -2.66 13.77 -9.45
N THR A 46 -1.32 13.91 -9.45
CA THR A 46 -0.52 13.93 -8.21
C THR A 46 -0.86 15.12 -7.30
N ARG A 47 -1.44 16.19 -7.85
CA ARG A 47 -1.98 17.32 -7.08
C ARG A 47 -3.09 16.87 -6.13
N THR A 48 -3.97 15.97 -6.56
CA THR A 48 -5.02 15.41 -5.70
C THR A 48 -4.42 14.69 -4.49
N VAL A 49 -3.35 13.93 -4.71
CA VAL A 49 -2.61 13.24 -3.63
C VAL A 49 -1.96 14.24 -2.67
N ARG A 50 -1.43 15.36 -3.18
CA ARG A 50 -0.88 16.45 -2.34
C ARG A 50 -1.98 17.07 -1.47
N GLU A 51 -3.15 17.36 -2.04
CA GLU A 51 -4.29 17.94 -1.29
C GLU A 51 -4.78 17.01 -0.17
N TRP A 52 -4.74 15.69 -0.39
CA TRP A 52 -5.04 14.72 0.67
C TRP A 52 -4.00 14.74 1.80
N ALA A 53 -2.71 14.83 1.47
CA ALA A 53 -1.64 14.94 2.47
C ALA A 53 -1.70 16.26 3.27
N GLU A 54 -2.22 17.32 2.66
CA GLU A 54 -2.43 18.63 3.30
C GLU A 54 -3.76 18.72 4.05
N ALA A 55 -4.57 17.64 4.04
CA ALA A 55 -5.92 17.61 4.59
C ALA A 55 -6.90 18.65 4.00
N SER A 56 -6.55 19.28 2.87
CA SER A 56 -7.39 20.27 2.18
C SER A 56 -8.50 19.62 1.33
N ARG A 57 -8.35 18.33 1.03
CA ARG A 57 -9.36 17.48 0.40
C ARG A 57 -9.35 16.10 1.04
N ARG A 58 -10.49 15.42 1.09
CA ARG A 58 -10.57 14.01 1.50
C ARG A 58 -10.64 13.09 0.29
N PRO A 59 -9.99 11.91 0.32
CA PRO A 59 -10.21 10.88 -0.69
C PRO A 59 -11.64 10.35 -0.65
N ALA A 60 -12.09 9.80 -1.77
CA ALA A 60 -13.31 8.98 -1.78
C ALA A 60 -13.07 7.69 -0.98
N PRO A 61 -14.11 7.04 -0.42
CA PRO A 61 -13.96 5.85 0.41
C PRO A 61 -13.10 4.76 -0.24
N THR A 62 -13.38 4.43 -1.51
CA THR A 62 -12.64 3.40 -2.27
C THR A 62 -11.17 3.75 -2.52
N ALA A 63 -10.82 5.05 -2.57
CA ALA A 63 -9.42 5.50 -2.65
C ALA A 63 -8.75 5.44 -1.27
N GLU A 64 -9.48 5.80 -0.21
CA GLU A 64 -9.00 5.69 1.17
C GLU A 64 -8.66 4.24 1.54
N ASP A 65 -9.53 3.28 1.20
CA ASP A 65 -9.31 1.86 1.47
C ASP A 65 -8.05 1.33 0.78
N ARG A 66 -7.85 1.70 -0.50
CA ARG A 66 -6.63 1.39 -1.25
C ARG A 66 -5.39 2.00 -0.60
N LEU A 67 -5.46 3.27 -0.17
CA LEU A 67 -4.34 3.94 0.51
C LEU A 67 -4.00 3.26 1.83
N ARG A 68 -5.00 2.90 2.64
CA ARG A 68 -4.79 2.22 3.93
C ARG A 68 -4.16 0.84 3.75
N LEU A 69 -4.65 0.04 2.81
CA LEU A 69 -4.05 -1.25 2.47
C LEU A 69 -2.61 -1.08 1.98
N THR A 70 -2.38 -0.13 1.07
CA THR A 70 -1.04 0.17 0.55
C THR A 70 -0.08 0.52 1.68
N HIS A 71 -0.49 1.39 2.62
CA HIS A 71 0.33 1.77 3.78
C HIS A 71 0.64 0.59 4.69
N ARG A 72 -0.34 -0.31 4.90
CA ARG A 72 -0.11 -1.55 5.65
C ARG A 72 0.98 -2.40 4.99
N ILE A 73 0.93 -2.57 3.67
CA ILE A 73 1.93 -3.37 2.94
C ILE A 73 3.30 -2.69 2.92
N VAL A 74 3.35 -1.37 2.69
CA VAL A 74 4.58 -0.57 2.77
C VAL A 74 5.24 -0.74 4.14
N THR A 75 4.46 -0.66 5.22
CA THR A 75 4.96 -0.84 6.58
C THR A 75 5.46 -2.26 6.81
N LEU A 76 4.71 -3.27 6.36
CA LEU A 76 5.05 -4.68 6.52
C LEU A 76 6.36 -5.04 5.81
N ILE A 77 6.46 -4.72 4.51
CA ILE A 77 7.65 -5.02 3.71
C ILE A 77 8.83 -4.14 4.15
N GLY A 78 8.60 -2.85 4.39
CA GLY A 78 9.66 -1.92 4.81
C GLY A 78 10.32 -2.32 6.13
N GLN A 79 9.57 -2.88 7.08
CA GLN A 79 10.11 -3.37 8.35
C GLN A 79 10.86 -4.71 8.22
N SER A 80 10.53 -5.54 7.23
CA SER A 80 11.16 -6.86 7.02
C SER A 80 12.36 -6.78 6.08
N GLU A 81 12.16 -6.20 4.90
CA GLU A 81 13.12 -6.23 3.78
C GLU A 81 13.83 -4.89 3.55
N GLY A 82 13.40 -3.84 4.28
CA GLY A 82 13.90 -2.48 4.12
C GLY A 82 13.08 -1.63 3.14
N GLU A 83 12.92 -0.36 3.45
CA GLU A 83 12.04 0.57 2.71
C GLU A 83 12.38 0.71 1.21
N ARG A 84 13.66 0.58 0.85
CA ARG A 84 14.11 0.70 -0.55
C ARG A 84 13.58 -0.40 -1.48
N VAL A 85 13.16 -1.53 -0.93
CA VAL A 85 12.61 -2.67 -1.70
C VAL A 85 11.15 -2.43 -2.08
N VAL A 86 10.43 -1.63 -1.30
CA VAL A 86 8.98 -1.48 -1.38
C VAL A 86 8.50 -0.96 -2.75
N PRO A 87 9.09 0.08 -3.36
CA PRO A 87 8.65 0.55 -4.68
C PRO A 87 8.83 -0.51 -5.76
N THR A 88 9.96 -1.22 -5.74
CA THR A 88 10.26 -2.31 -6.69
C THR A 88 9.26 -3.45 -6.53
N TRP A 89 8.89 -3.82 -5.30
CA TRP A 89 7.88 -4.85 -5.06
C TRP A 89 6.51 -4.45 -5.62
N PHE A 90 6.08 -3.20 -5.44
CA PHE A 90 4.79 -2.72 -5.95
C PHE A 90 4.73 -2.65 -7.48
N GLN A 91 5.86 -2.39 -8.13
CA GLN A 91 5.95 -2.21 -9.59
C GLN A 91 6.35 -3.48 -10.33
N GLY A 92 7.06 -4.40 -9.68
CA GLY A 92 7.56 -5.64 -10.26
C GLY A 92 6.46 -6.65 -10.53
N MET A 93 6.73 -7.57 -11.47
CA MET A 93 5.84 -8.71 -11.73
C MET A 93 5.81 -9.63 -10.51
N ASN A 94 4.61 -10.04 -10.12
CA ASN A 94 4.43 -10.92 -8.98
C ASN A 94 3.75 -12.23 -9.44
N PRO A 95 4.46 -13.38 -9.39
CA PRO A 95 3.91 -14.68 -9.81
C PRO A 95 2.65 -15.10 -9.03
N GLN A 96 2.49 -14.65 -7.79
CA GLN A 96 1.29 -14.94 -6.99
C GLN A 96 0.07 -14.12 -7.45
N LEU A 97 0.29 -13.11 -8.28
CA LEU A 97 -0.74 -12.22 -8.84
C LEU A 97 -0.87 -12.42 -10.36
N SER A 98 -0.62 -13.64 -10.85
CA SER A 98 -0.67 -13.96 -12.29
C SER A 98 0.23 -13.04 -13.11
N ASP A 99 1.44 -12.79 -12.59
CA ASP A 99 2.47 -11.95 -13.21
C ASP A 99 2.08 -10.47 -13.41
N ARG A 100 0.99 -10.01 -12.78
CA ARG A 100 0.65 -8.59 -12.67
C ARG A 100 1.35 -7.96 -11.47
N SER A 101 1.69 -6.68 -11.59
CA SER A 101 2.28 -5.96 -10.46
C SER A 101 1.24 -5.69 -9.37
N PRO A 102 1.63 -5.68 -8.09
CA PRO A 102 0.72 -5.35 -6.99
C PRO A 102 -0.01 -4.02 -7.18
N ALA A 103 0.69 -2.98 -7.67
CA ALA A 103 0.09 -1.69 -7.94
C ALA A 103 -1.01 -1.77 -9.01
N ARG A 104 -0.79 -2.57 -10.06
CA ARG A 104 -1.75 -2.77 -11.14
C ARG A 104 -3.00 -3.50 -10.66
N VAL A 105 -2.83 -4.55 -9.86
CA VAL A 105 -3.95 -5.30 -9.27
C VAL A 105 -4.79 -4.40 -8.36
N LEU A 106 -4.17 -3.60 -7.49
CA LEU A 106 -4.90 -2.65 -6.64
C LEU A 106 -5.64 -1.56 -7.44
N HIS A 107 -5.09 -1.14 -8.59
CA HIS A 107 -5.69 -0.11 -9.43
C HIS A 107 -6.86 -0.62 -10.28
N GLU A 108 -6.66 -1.74 -10.98
CA GLU A 108 -7.56 -2.20 -12.04
C GLU A 108 -8.67 -3.14 -11.56
N ASP A 109 -8.41 -3.92 -10.50
CA ASP A 109 -9.37 -4.92 -10.02
C ASP A 109 -10.32 -4.32 -8.97
N ASP A 110 -11.43 -5.01 -8.73
CA ASP A 110 -12.31 -4.68 -7.61
C ASP A 110 -11.54 -4.80 -6.28
N PHE A 111 -11.78 -3.86 -5.37
CA PHE A 111 -10.98 -3.77 -4.15
C PHE A 111 -11.17 -4.98 -3.23
N ASP A 112 -12.39 -5.53 -3.14
CA ASP A 112 -12.68 -6.65 -2.25
C ASP A 112 -12.00 -7.95 -2.73
N GLU A 113 -11.77 -8.07 -4.03
CA GLU A 113 -11.00 -9.19 -4.62
C GLU A 113 -9.49 -8.94 -4.60
N ALA A 114 -9.07 -7.71 -4.90
CA ALA A 114 -7.66 -7.32 -4.98
C ALA A 114 -6.98 -7.35 -3.61
N ALA A 115 -7.64 -6.79 -2.59
CA ALA A 115 -7.07 -6.60 -1.27
C ALA A 115 -6.52 -7.88 -0.61
N PRO A 116 -7.29 -8.98 -0.49
CA PRO A 116 -6.79 -10.20 0.13
C PRO A 116 -5.65 -10.84 -0.66
N ARG A 117 -5.69 -10.80 -2.00
CA ARG A 117 -4.65 -11.38 -2.86
C ARG A 117 -3.33 -10.64 -2.72
N VAL A 118 -3.36 -9.31 -2.77
CA VAL A 118 -2.15 -8.48 -2.66
C VAL A 118 -1.55 -8.58 -1.25
N LEU A 119 -2.39 -8.62 -0.21
CA LEU A 119 -1.93 -8.83 1.16
C LEU A 119 -1.30 -10.22 1.35
N ALA A 120 -1.89 -11.28 0.76
CA ALA A 120 -1.32 -12.62 0.80
C ALA A 120 0.04 -12.68 0.12
N ALA A 121 0.19 -12.03 -1.04
CA ALA A 121 1.47 -11.94 -1.74
C ALA A 121 2.53 -11.18 -0.92
N ALA A 122 2.15 -10.09 -0.23
CA ALA A 122 3.05 -9.36 0.66
C ALA A 122 3.52 -10.23 1.84
N ASN A 123 2.61 -10.98 2.46
CA ASN A 123 2.96 -11.90 3.56
C ASN A 123 3.89 -13.04 3.11
N ALA A 124 3.69 -13.57 1.90
CA ALA A 124 4.57 -14.59 1.34
C ALA A 124 5.97 -14.02 1.03
N PHE A 125 6.04 -12.76 0.57
CA PHE A 125 7.32 -12.10 0.29
C PHE A 125 8.18 -11.90 1.55
N VAL A 126 7.59 -11.44 2.66
CA VAL A 126 8.32 -11.26 3.94
C VAL A 126 8.57 -12.57 4.71
N GLY A 127 7.97 -13.68 4.26
CA GLY A 127 8.12 -15.00 4.85
C GLY A 127 9.08 -15.92 4.10
N ALA A 128 9.64 -15.46 2.97
CA ALA A 128 10.58 -16.19 2.13
C ALA A 128 12.03 -16.08 2.67
#